data_AF-A0ABD2WWE4-F1
#
_entry.id   AF-A0ABD2WWE4-F1
#
_cell.length_a   1.000
_cell.length_b   1.000
_cell.length_c   1.000
_cell.angle_alpha   90.00
_cell.angle_beta   90.00
_cell.angle_gamma   90.00
#
_symmetry.space_group_name_H-M   'P 1'
#
loop_
_entity.id
_entity.type
_entity.pdbx_description
1 polymer ?
#
loop_
_entity_poly.entity_id
_entity_poly.type
_entity_poly.pdbx_seq_one_letter_code
_entity_poly.pdbx_strand_id
1 'polypeptide(L)'
;MSLGDETNFVVIEWVKFFFRDGKKAVELVPASWISCKDDQWFCQYPDEDDYEHVEDWVLRSKKPKKKWSSSEVKIIKEAKTHASGLRRLEKSFQHSSFTSSEDDSPSDIGQSSNEIKFSVKY
;
A
#
# COMPACT_ATOMS: atom_id res chain seq x y z
N MET A 1 1.98 -1.87 -20.60
CA MET A 1 1.97 -2.91 -19.53
C MET A 1 0.52 -3.26 -19.15
N SER A 2 0.28 -4.44 -18.56
CA SER A 2 -1.04 -4.85 -18.04
C SER A 2 -0.88 -5.61 -16.72
N LEU A 3 -1.90 -5.57 -15.86
CA LEU A 3 -1.99 -6.45 -14.69
C LEU A 3 -2.28 -7.88 -15.14
N GLY A 4 -2.02 -8.86 -14.28
CA GLY A 4 -2.40 -10.25 -14.54
C GLY A 4 -3.92 -10.45 -14.61
N ASP A 5 -4.36 -11.39 -15.43
CA ASP A 5 -5.79 -11.66 -15.69
C ASP A 5 -6.59 -12.07 -14.44
N GLU A 6 -5.92 -12.56 -13.40
CA GLU A 6 -6.54 -12.97 -12.13
C GLU A 6 -6.35 -11.95 -11.00
N THR A 7 -5.80 -10.77 -11.31
CA THR A 7 -5.49 -9.73 -10.33
C THR A 7 -6.71 -8.88 -10.05
N ASN A 8 -7.23 -8.98 -8.82
CA ASN A 8 -8.37 -8.19 -8.36
C ASN A 8 -7.97 -7.03 -7.46
N PHE A 9 -6.81 -7.14 -6.80
CA PHE A 9 -6.29 -6.16 -5.86
C PHE A 9 -4.80 -5.95 -6.11
N VAL A 10 -4.32 -4.76 -5.78
CA VAL A 10 -2.93 -4.36 -5.98
C VAL A 10 -2.47 -3.50 -4.82
N VAL A 11 -1.27 -3.79 -4.35
CA VAL A 11 -0.54 -2.94 -3.41
C VAL A 11 0.20 -1.90 -4.24
N ILE A 12 -0.14 -0.63 -4.02
CA ILE A 12 0.42 0.51 -4.73
C ILE A 12 1.32 1.34 -3.82
N GLU A 13 2.31 1.98 -4.41
CA GLU A 13 3.11 3.04 -3.78
C GLU A 13 2.83 4.37 -4.49
N TRP A 14 2.51 5.41 -3.73
CA TRP A 14 2.26 6.74 -4.26
C TRP A 14 3.59 7.42 -4.68
N VAL A 15 3.70 7.83 -5.95
CA VAL A 15 4.97 8.39 -6.47
C VAL A 15 5.28 9.75 -5.85
N LYS A 16 4.27 10.62 -5.74
CA LYS A 16 4.41 12.02 -5.32
C LYS A 16 4.00 12.26 -3.86
N PHE A 17 3.67 11.21 -3.10
CA PHE A 17 3.24 11.34 -1.71
C PHE A 17 4.21 10.61 -0.78
N PHE A 18 4.65 11.33 0.25
CA PHE A 18 5.59 10.86 1.26
C PHE A 18 5.11 11.32 2.63
N PHE A 19 5.31 10.47 3.63
CA PHE A 19 5.14 10.85 5.02
C PHE A 19 6.29 11.76 5.47
N ARG A 20 6.11 12.43 6.62
CA ARG A 20 7.09 13.39 7.17
C ARG A 20 8.45 12.77 7.46
N ASP A 21 8.50 11.46 7.69
CA ASP A 21 9.71 10.68 7.92
C ASP A 21 10.38 10.20 6.61
N GLY A 22 9.92 10.70 5.46
CA GLY A 22 10.44 10.33 4.14
C GLY A 22 9.95 8.97 3.65
N LYS A 23 9.12 8.24 4.42
CA LYS A 23 8.57 6.96 3.98
C LYS A 23 7.51 7.17 2.91
N LYS A 24 7.45 6.21 2.00
CA LYS A 24 6.44 6.15 0.96
C LYS A 24 5.09 5.74 1.53
N ALA A 25 4.01 6.35 1.02
CA ALA A 25 2.68 5.85 1.29
C ALA A 25 2.38 4.66 0.39
N VAL A 26 1.96 3.56 1.03
CA VAL A 26 1.62 2.30 0.38
C VAL A 26 0.21 1.92 0.77
N GLU A 27 -0.57 1.44 -0.19
CA GLU A 27 -1.99 1.16 0.01
C GLU A 27 -2.47 -0.04 -0.81
N LEU A 28 -3.52 -0.71 -0.37
CA LEU A 28 -4.20 -1.76 -1.12
C LEU A 28 -5.44 -1.19 -1.82
N VAL A 29 -5.50 -1.30 -3.13
CA VAL A 29 -6.65 -0.85 -3.93
C VAL A 29 -7.14 -1.94 -4.88
N PRO A 30 -8.40 -1.89 -5.34
CA PRO A 30 -8.87 -2.76 -6.41
C PRO A 30 -8.10 -2.52 -7.70
N ALA A 31 -7.84 -3.59 -8.45
CA ALA A 31 -7.21 -3.49 -9.78
C ALA A 31 -8.01 -2.60 -10.74
N SER A 32 -9.34 -2.55 -10.56
CA SER A 32 -10.23 -1.66 -11.34
C SER A 32 -9.97 -0.16 -11.13
N TRP A 33 -9.23 0.22 -10.10
CA TRP A 33 -8.82 1.61 -9.86
C TRP A 33 -7.54 1.96 -10.61
N ILE A 34 -6.86 0.96 -11.18
CA ILE A 34 -5.59 1.16 -11.86
C ILE A 34 -5.79 1.29 -13.37
N SER A 35 -5.06 2.24 -13.94
CA SER A 35 -4.93 2.41 -15.39
C SER A 35 -3.46 2.53 -15.76
N CYS A 36 -3.12 2.07 -16.97
CA CYS A 36 -1.80 2.25 -17.56
C CYS A 36 -1.93 3.26 -18.70
N LYS A 37 -1.10 4.31 -18.70
CA LYS A 37 -1.00 5.26 -19.80
C LYS A 37 0.46 5.61 -20.01
N ASP A 38 0.94 5.55 -21.26
CA ASP A 38 2.31 5.88 -21.64
C ASP A 38 3.36 5.14 -20.78
N ASP A 39 3.12 3.85 -20.53
CA ASP A 39 3.94 2.97 -19.67
C ASP A 39 4.08 3.41 -18.20
N GLN A 40 3.20 4.31 -17.74
CA GLN A 40 3.07 4.72 -16.36
C GLN A 40 1.76 4.22 -15.75
N TRP A 41 1.80 3.88 -14.46
CA TRP A 41 0.64 3.43 -13.71
C TRP A 41 -0.02 4.59 -12.97
N PHE A 42 -1.33 4.64 -13.03
CA PHE A 42 -2.14 5.65 -12.34
C PHE A 42 -3.25 4.97 -11.54
N CYS A 43 -3.52 5.49 -10.34
CA CYS A 43 -4.63 5.08 -9.50
C CYS A 43 -5.69 6.18 -9.47
N GLN A 44 -6.93 5.82 -9.81
CA GLN A 44 -8.11 6.64 -9.58
C GLN A 44 -8.55 6.48 -8.13
N TYR A 45 -8.61 7.60 -7.40
CA TYR A 45 -8.83 7.57 -5.96
C TYR A 45 -9.82 8.66 -5.54
N PRO A 46 -10.68 8.40 -4.53
CA PRO A 46 -11.63 9.39 -4.05
C PRO A 46 -10.96 10.64 -3.49
N ASP A 47 -11.77 11.69 -3.33
CA ASP A 47 -11.34 12.92 -2.66
C ASP A 47 -11.37 12.72 -1.14
N GLU A 48 -10.71 13.61 -0.40
CA GLU A 48 -10.55 13.51 1.06
C GLU A 48 -11.88 13.38 1.82
N ASP A 49 -12.92 14.07 1.35
CA ASP A 49 -14.28 14.01 1.93
C ASP A 49 -14.90 12.60 1.88
N ASP A 50 -14.44 11.76 0.96
CA ASP A 50 -14.95 10.39 0.72
C ASP A 50 -14.02 9.32 1.38
N TYR A 51 -12.97 9.70 2.12
CA TYR A 51 -11.97 8.76 2.66
C TYR A 51 -12.51 7.76 3.67
N GLU A 52 -13.50 8.15 4.48
CA GLU A 52 -14.16 7.24 5.42
C GLU A 52 -14.84 6.04 4.74
N HIS A 53 -15.11 6.12 3.44
CA HIS A 53 -15.73 5.05 2.67
C HIS A 53 -14.74 4.19 1.88
N VAL A 54 -13.46 4.56 1.85
CA VAL A 54 -12.45 3.89 1.03
C VAL A 54 -12.36 2.42 1.37
N GLU A 55 -12.22 2.07 2.65
CA GLU A 55 -12.04 0.68 3.07
C GLU A 55 -13.18 -0.22 2.59
N ASP A 56 -14.42 0.23 2.81
CA ASP A 56 -15.63 -0.45 2.36
C ASP A 56 -15.68 -0.59 0.82
N TRP A 57 -15.24 0.44 0.09
CA TRP A 57 -15.22 0.42 -1.37
C TRP A 57 -14.13 -0.48 -1.94
N VAL A 58 -12.97 -0.51 -1.29
CA VAL A 58 -11.87 -1.44 -1.61
C VAL A 58 -12.36 -2.86 -1.40
N LEU A 59 -12.91 -3.17 -0.22
CA LEU A 59 -13.42 -4.50 0.12
C LEU A 59 -14.48 -4.99 -0.88
N ARG A 60 -15.39 -4.10 -1.28
CA ARG A 60 -16.46 -4.40 -2.26
C ARG A 60 -16.02 -4.30 -3.72
N SER A 61 -14.76 -3.96 -3.98
CA SER A 61 -14.23 -3.72 -5.34
C SER A 61 -15.10 -2.75 -6.15
N LYS A 62 -15.54 -1.68 -5.51
CA LYS A 62 -16.38 -0.64 -6.14
C LYS A 62 -15.62 -0.04 -7.32
N LYS A 63 -16.29 0.17 -8.45
CA LYS A 63 -15.68 0.85 -9.60
C LYS A 63 -15.42 2.33 -9.29
N PRO A 64 -14.33 2.93 -9.83
CA PRO A 64 -14.08 4.35 -9.70
C PRO A 64 -15.22 5.22 -10.22
N LYS A 65 -15.45 6.36 -9.55
CA LYS A 65 -16.38 7.38 -10.05
C LYS A 65 -15.66 8.28 -11.05
N LYS A 66 -16.38 8.80 -12.05
CA LYS A 66 -15.82 9.74 -13.06
C LYS A 66 -15.17 10.99 -12.47
N LYS A 67 -15.57 11.41 -11.26
CA LYS A 67 -15.04 12.58 -10.57
C LYS A 67 -13.72 12.34 -9.82
N TRP A 68 -13.32 11.08 -9.62
CA TRP A 68 -12.14 10.75 -8.85
C TRP A 68 -10.87 11.24 -9.57
N SER A 69 -9.98 11.83 -8.79
CA SER A 69 -8.67 12.24 -9.27
C SER A 69 -7.82 11.01 -9.60
N SER A 70 -6.85 11.19 -10.49
CA SER A 70 -5.95 10.13 -10.91
C SER A 70 -4.51 10.56 -10.63
N SER A 71 -3.80 9.76 -9.84
CA SER A 71 -2.43 10.07 -9.43
C SER A 71 -1.48 8.93 -9.80
N GLU A 72 -0.22 9.29 -10.07
CA GLU A 72 0.82 8.36 -10.49
C GLU A 72 1.24 7.45 -9.32
N VAL A 73 1.35 6.15 -9.61
CA VAL A 73 1.65 5.11 -8.63
C VAL A 73 2.67 4.11 -9.19
N LYS A 74 3.26 3.31 -8.30
CA LYS A 74 3.97 2.08 -8.67
C LYS A 74 3.20 0.88 -8.16
N ILE A 75 3.13 -0.18 -8.95
CA ILE A 75 2.58 -1.46 -8.50
C ILE A 75 3.68 -2.22 -7.76
N ILE A 76 3.47 -2.49 -6.48
CA ILE A 76 4.43 -3.20 -5.62
C ILE A 76 4.14 -4.71 -5.63
N LYS A 77 2.86 -5.08 -5.49
CA LYS A 77 2.40 -6.49 -5.55
C LYS A 77 0.98 -6.61 -6.07
N GLU A 78 0.71 -7.72 -6.75
CA GLU A 78 -0.62 -8.12 -7.22
C GLU A 78 -1.24 -9.18 -6.31
N ALA A 79 -2.58 -9.19 -6.22
CA ALA A 79 -3.34 -10.08 -5.36
C ALA A 79 -4.70 -10.47 -5.99
N LYS A 80 -5.06 -11.75 -5.85
CA LYS A 80 -6.35 -12.29 -6.32
C LYS A 80 -7.52 -11.99 -5.38
N THR A 81 -7.25 -11.81 -4.09
CA THR A 81 -8.28 -11.60 -3.06
C THR A 81 -7.86 -10.51 -2.07
N HIS A 82 -8.84 -9.83 -1.47
CA HIS A 82 -8.62 -8.77 -0.48
C HIS A 82 -7.70 -9.24 0.67
N ALA A 83 -8.01 -10.39 1.28
CA ALA A 83 -7.21 -10.96 2.36
C ALA A 83 -5.75 -11.23 1.95
N SER A 84 -5.54 -11.72 0.72
CA SER A 84 -4.18 -11.93 0.20
C SER A 84 -3.46 -10.62 -0.14
N GLY A 85 -4.21 -9.56 -0.46
CA GLY A 85 -3.72 -8.20 -0.63
C GLY A 85 -3.26 -7.59 0.68
N LEU A 86 -4.09 -7.66 1.73
CA LEU A 86 -3.76 -7.17 3.07
C LEU A 86 -2.50 -7.82 3.62
N ARG A 87 -2.38 -9.15 3.50
CA ARG A 87 -1.15 -9.88 3.90
C ARG A 87 0.10 -9.40 3.17
N ARG A 88 -0.03 -8.98 1.90
CA ARG A 88 1.09 -8.45 1.11
C ARG A 88 1.41 -7.00 1.49
N LEU A 89 0.39 -6.19 1.76
CA LEU A 89 0.53 -4.83 2.25
C LEU A 89 1.25 -4.83 3.61
N GLU A 90 0.83 -5.65 4.56
CA GLU A 90 1.46 -5.76 5.88
C GLU A 90 2.95 -6.13 5.77
N LYS A 91 3.29 -7.11 4.92
CA LYS A 91 4.68 -7.49 4.63
C LYS A 91 5.49 -6.36 4.02
N SER A 92 4.87 -5.46 3.24
CA SER A 92 5.58 -4.32 2.64
C SER A 92 6.14 -3.37 3.70
N PHE A 93 5.44 -3.18 4.83
CA PHE A 93 5.89 -2.36 5.95
C PHE A 93 6.98 -3.03 6.79
N GLN A 94 6.99 -4.37 6.87
CA GLN A 94 8.03 -5.10 7.59
C GLN A 94 9.38 -4.99 6.88
N HIS A 95 9.40 -5.05 5.55
CA HIS A 95 10.64 -4.94 4.77
C HIS A 95 11.26 -3.53 4.76
N SER A 96 10.49 -2.46 5.00
CA SER A 96 11.03 -1.10 5.11
C SER A 96 11.72 -0.81 6.46
N SER A 97 11.63 -1.72 7.43
CA SER A 97 12.10 -1.50 8.80
C SER A 97 13.52 -2.04 9.06
N PHE A 98 14.16 -2.67 8.08
CA PHE A 98 15.52 -3.22 8.20
C PHE A 98 16.57 -2.36 7.49
N THR A 99 16.73 -1.13 7.96
CA THR A 99 18.02 -0.43 7.88
C THR A 99 18.42 -0.11 9.31
N SER A 100 18.86 -1.15 10.03
CA SER A 100 19.63 -0.97 11.26
C SER A 100 21.00 -0.44 10.83
N SER A 101 21.30 0.79 11.19
CA SER A 101 22.65 1.33 11.07
C SER A 101 23.48 0.67 12.17
N GLU A 102 24.12 -0.46 11.85
CA GLU A 102 25.12 -1.09 12.72
C GLU A 102 26.47 -0.45 12.40
N ASP A 103 26.79 0.60 13.14
CA ASP A 103 28.16 1.05 13.34
C ASP A 103 28.36 1.13 14.86
N ASP A 104 28.64 -0.02 15.48
CA ASP A 104 29.81 -0.23 16.37
C ASP A 104 29.85 -1.71 16.82
N SER A 105 31.06 -2.24 17.02
CA SER A 105 31.31 -3.66 17.28
C SER A 105 31.06 -4.07 18.76
N PRO A 106 31.31 -5.32 19.18
CA PRO A 106 30.29 -6.27 19.65
C PRO A 106 30.24 -6.42 21.19
N SER A 107 29.06 -6.58 21.78
CA SER A 107 28.92 -7.25 23.09
C SER A 107 27.52 -7.82 23.29
N ASP A 108 27.47 -9.15 23.40
CA ASP A 108 26.59 -10.00 24.19
C ASP A 108 25.24 -9.51 24.77
N ILE A 109 24.24 -10.36 24.52
CA ILE A 109 23.10 -10.76 25.35
C ILE A 109 21.97 -9.73 25.56
N GLY A 110 20.76 -10.12 25.13
CA GLY A 110 19.53 -9.68 25.78
C GLY A 110 18.32 -9.64 24.87
N GLN A 111 17.45 -10.65 24.96
CA GLN A 111 16.09 -10.61 24.42
C GLN A 111 15.35 -9.34 24.89
N SER A 112 14.76 -8.61 23.95
CA SER A 112 13.60 -7.76 24.24
C SER A 112 12.74 -7.66 23.00
N SER A 113 11.73 -8.52 22.93
CA SER A 113 10.64 -8.39 21.95
C SER A 113 9.85 -7.12 22.29
N ASN A 114 10.14 -6.02 21.61
CA ASN A 114 9.27 -4.85 21.61
C ASN A 114 8.07 -5.15 20.71
N GLU A 115 7.01 -5.66 21.34
CA GLU A 115 5.69 -5.84 20.76
C GLU A 115 5.09 -4.45 20.46
N ILE A 116 5.29 -3.93 19.24
CA ILE A 116 4.63 -2.70 18.82
C ILE A 116 3.17 -3.04 18.49
N LYS A 117 2.29 -2.84 19.47
CA LYS A 117 0.84 -2.85 19.29
C LYS A 117 0.43 -1.71 18.35
N PHE A 118 0.21 -2.03 17.07
CA PHE A 118 -0.54 -1.14 16.19
C PHE A 118 -2.03 -1.29 16.49
N SER A 119 -2.58 -0.28 17.17
CA SER A 119 -4.02 -0.12 17.35
C SER A 119 -4.60 0.35 16.02
N VAL A 120 -5.11 -0.60 15.23
CA VAL A 120 -6.08 -0.28 14.18
C VAL A 120 -7.36 0.12 14.93
N LYS A 121 -7.66 1.41 14.96
CA LYS A 121 -8.91 1.91 15.54
C LYS A 121 -9.98 1.88 14.44
N TYR A 122 -11.05 1.17 14.78
CA TYR A 122 -12.27 0.87 14.04
C TYR A 122 -12.89 2.05 13.29
#